data_AF-A0A101Y0J7-F1
#
_entry.id   AF-A0A101Y0J7-F1
#
_cell.length_a   1.000
_cell.length_b   1.000
_cell.length_c   1.000
_cell.angle_alpha   90.00
_cell.angle_beta   90.00
_cell.angle_gamma   90.00
#
_symmetry.space_group_name_H-M   'P 1'
#
loop_
_entity.id
_entity.type
_entity.pdbx_description
1 polymer ?
#
loop_
_entity_poly.entity_id
_entity_poly.type
_entity_poly.pdbx_seq_one_letter_code
_entity_poly.pdbx_strand_id
1 'polypeptide(L)' 'MTTQDPKELLKKKHEMDEQKRQFTNFARSVSEHGEVEAGQEFSNDRLSDDQNRMKSVENRQD' A
#
# COMPACT_ATOMS: atom_id res chain seq x y z
N MET A 1 11.90 3.67 -28.04
CA MET A 1 12.20 3.26 -26.65
C MET A 1 11.76 4.38 -25.74
N THR A 2 10.97 4.09 -24.70
CA THR A 2 10.67 5.08 -23.67
C THR A 2 11.96 5.39 -22.91
N THR A 3 12.36 6.66 -22.91
CA THR A 3 13.51 7.13 -22.13
C THR A 3 13.11 7.11 -20.66
N GLN A 4 13.26 5.95 -20.03
CA GLN A 4 13.03 5.75 -18.60
C GLN A 4 14.21 6.34 -17.82
N ASP A 5 14.29 7.66 -17.77
CA ASP A 5 15.23 8.33 -16.87
C ASP A 5 14.82 8.03 -15.41
N PRO A 6 15.68 7.36 -14.62
CA PRO A 6 15.37 7.02 -13.24
C PRO A 6 14.97 8.23 -12.39
N LYS A 7 15.53 9.41 -12.67
CA LYS A 7 15.23 10.64 -11.92
C LYS A 7 13.81 11.12 -12.19
N GLU A 8 13.38 11.07 -13.44
CA GLU A 8 12.02 11.43 -13.84
C GLU A 8 11.00 10.44 -13.30
N LEU A 9 11.33 9.14 -13.28
CA LEU A 9 10.47 8.13 -12.65
C LEU A 9 10.33 8.36 -11.14
N LEU A 10 11.43 8.66 -10.45
CA LEU A 10 11.41 8.93 -9.01
C LEU A 10 10.58 10.19 -8.70
N LYS A 11 10.72 11.23 -9.51
CA LYS A 11 9.92 12.46 -9.39
C LYS A 11 8.43 12.17 -9.54
N LYS A 12 8.04 11.46 -10.61
CA LYS A 12 6.64 11.05 -10.83
C LYS A 12 6.07 10.20 -9.71
N LYS A 13 6.88 9.31 -9.13
CA LYS A 13 6.49 8.50 -7.97
C LYS A 13 6.21 9.39 -6.76
N HIS A 14 7.07 10.36 -6.47
CA HIS A 14 6.85 11.30 -5.35
C HIS A 14 5.60 12.16 -5.55
N GLU A 15 5.35 12.62 -6.79
CA GLU A 15 4.13 13.36 -7.11
C GLU A 15 2.86 12.51 -6.89
N MET A 16 2.88 11.25 -7.32
CA MET A 16 1.77 10.33 -7.05
C MET A 16 1.57 10.04 -5.57
N ASP A 17 2.64 9.88 -4.80
CA ASP A 17 2.55 9.64 -3.37
C ASP A 17 1.94 10.82 -2.62
N GLU A 18 2.29 12.04 -3.02
CA GLU A 18 1.71 13.26 -2.46
C GLU A 18 0.21 13.35 -2.75
N GLN A 19 -0.21 13.05 -3.99
CA GLN A 19 -1.62 13.00 -4.36
C GLN A 19 -2.39 11.95 -3.55
N LYS A 20 -1.82 10.75 -3.37
CA LYS A 20 -2.41 9.69 -2.55
C LYS A 20 -2.55 10.10 -1.09
N ARG A 21 -1.53 10.78 -0.54
CA ARG A 21 -1.55 11.30 0.83
C ARG A 21 -2.69 12.30 1.01
N GLN A 22 -2.80 13.27 0.10
CA GLN A 22 -3.86 14.29 0.13
C GLN A 22 -5.25 13.66 0.02
N PHE A 23 -5.44 12.72 -0.91
CA PHE A 23 -6.70 12.00 -1.06
C PHE A 23 -7.06 11.21 0.21
N THR A 24 -6.10 10.49 0.78
CA THR A 24 -6.34 9.69 2.00
C THR A 24 -6.70 10.57 3.18
N ASN A 25 -6.03 11.72 3.35
CA ASN A 25 -6.34 12.67 4.39
C ASN A 25 -7.75 13.25 4.22
N PHE A 26 -8.11 13.62 2.99
CA PHE A 26 -9.45 14.10 2.67
C PHE A 26 -10.53 13.04 2.93
N ALA A 27 -10.32 11.81 2.44
CA ALA A 27 -11.24 10.71 2.65
C ALA A 27 -11.44 10.43 4.15
N ARG A 28 -10.35 10.46 4.95
CA ARG A 28 -10.43 10.33 6.41
C ARG A 28 -11.19 11.49 7.04
N SER A 29 -10.92 12.74 6.68
CA SER A 29 -11.62 13.89 7.26
C SER A 29 -13.11 13.91 6.94
N VAL A 30 -13.51 13.41 5.76
CA VAL A 30 -14.94 13.29 5.38
C VAL A 30 -15.59 12.08 6.06
N SER A 31 -14.85 10.97 6.20
CA SER A 31 -15.37 9.71 6.74
C SER A 31 -15.32 9.64 8.27
N GLU A 32 -14.68 10.59 8.96
CA GLU A 32 -14.57 10.63 10.43
C GLU A 32 -15.94 10.75 11.14
N HIS A 33 -17.00 11.11 10.40
CA HIS A 33 -18.40 11.10 10.88
C HIS A 33 -19.30 10.12 10.12
N GLY A 34 -18.73 9.28 9.26
CA GLY A 34 -19.46 8.19 8.62
C GLY A 34 -19.61 7.03 9.59
N GLU A 35 -20.83 6.53 9.77
CA GLU A 35 -21.06 5.36 10.60
C GLU A 35 -20.17 4.21 10.12
N VAL A 36 -19.47 3.56 11.06
CA VAL A 36 -18.79 2.29 10.78
C VAL A 36 -19.86 1.35 10.27
N GLU A 37 -19.80 1.00 8.99
CA GLU A 37 -20.82 0.18 8.34
C GLU A 37 -21.05 -1.09 9.19
N ALA A 38 -22.24 -1.17 9.80
CA ALA A 38 -22.61 -2.26 10.68
C ALA A 38 -22.61 -3.56 9.87
N GLY A 39 -21.55 -4.36 10.00
CA GLY A 39 -21.37 -5.61 9.26
C GLY A 39 -20.03 -5.77 8.55
N GLN A 40 -19.10 -4.81 8.64
CA GLN A 40 -17.74 -5.02 8.16
C GLN A 40 -16.96 -5.98 9.08
N GLU A 41 -17.21 -7.29 8.92
CA GLU A 41 -16.39 -8.32 9.53
C GLU A 41 -15.06 -8.41 8.77
N PHE A 42 -14.00 -7.84 9.33
CA PHE A 42 -12.66 -8.11 8.84
C PHE A 42 -12.32 -9.56 9.14
N SER A 43 -12.28 -10.39 8.09
CA SER A 43 -11.75 -11.75 8.20
C SER A 43 -10.30 -11.67 8.71
N ASN A 44 -10.05 -12.29 9.87
CA ASN A 44 -8.71 -12.50 10.41
C ASN A 44 -8.03 -13.74 9.80
N ASP A 45 -8.58 -14.29 8.71
CA ASP A 45 -8.09 -15.50 8.04
C ASP A 45 -6.85 -15.23 7.18
N ARG A 46 -5.97 -14.35 7.67
CA ARG A 46 -4.59 -14.27 7.21
C ARG A 46 -3.88 -15.51 7.71
N LEU A 47 -4.00 -16.60 6.94
CA LEU A 47 -3.08 -17.72 7.06
C LEU A 47 -1.66 -17.16 7.05
N SER A 48 -0.80 -17.70 7.92
CA SER A 48 0.63 -17.40 7.86
C SER A 48 1.07 -17.64 6.42
N ASP A 49 1.49 -16.57 5.74
CA ASP A 49 1.89 -16.63 4.35
C ASP A 49 3.17 -17.46 4.25
N ASP A 50 2.99 -18.77 4.13
CA ASP A 50 4.07 -19.75 4.08
C ASP A 50 4.99 -19.49 2.86
N GLN A 51 4.46 -18.84 1.80
CA GLN A 51 5.26 -18.39 0.65
C GLN A 51 6.25 -17.29 1.04
N ASN A 52 5.80 -16.30 1.81
CA ASN A 52 6.69 -15.25 2.34
C ASN A 52 7.70 -15.81 3.36
N ARG A 53 7.33 -16.85 4.11
CA ARG A 53 8.26 -17.56 5.01
C ARG A 53 9.37 -18.27 4.23
N MET A 54 9.04 -18.94 3.12
CA MET A 54 10.03 -19.63 2.26
C MET A 54 11.01 -18.62 1.62
N LYS A 55 10.48 -17.53 1.05
CA LYS A 55 11.28 -16.42 0.51
C LYS A 55 12.30 -15.85 1.52
N SER A 56 11.90 -15.75 2.79
CA SER A 56 12.77 -15.22 3.85
C SER A 56 13.90 -16.18 4.23
N VAL A 57 13.73 -17.49 4.04
CA VAL A 57 14.78 -18.50 4.27
C VAL A 57 15.79 -18.47 3.12
N GLU A 58 15.30 -18.44 1.88
CA GLU A 58 16.15 -18.33 0.68
C GLU A 58 17.02 -17.07 0.73
N ASN A 59 16.44 -15.90 1.06
CA ASN A 59 17.18 -14.63 1.18
C ASN A 59 18.20 -14.58 2.33
N ARG A 60 18.21 -15.55 3.25
CA ARG A 60 19.15 -15.61 4.39
C ARG A 60 20.33 -16.55 4.12
N GLN A 61 20.32 -17.28 3.01
CA GLN A 61 21.40 -18.18 2.60
C GLN A 61 22.40 -17.56 1.61
N ASP A 62 22.22 -16.28 1.27
CA ASP A 62 23.21 -15.46 0.54
C ASP A 62 24.01 -14.54 1.49
#